data_AF-A0A0G4MEL7-F1
#
_entry.id   AF-A0A0G4MEL7-F1
#
_cell.length_a   1.000
_cell.length_b   1.000
_cell.length_c   1.000
_cell.angle_alpha   90.00
_cell.angle_beta   90.00
_cell.angle_gamma   90.00
#
_symmetry.space_group_name_H-M   'P 1'
#
loop_
_entity.id
_entity.type
_entity.pdbx_description
1 polymer ?
#
loop_
_entity_poly.entity_id
_entity_poly.type
_entity_poly.pdbx_seq_one_letter_code
_entity_poly.pdbx_strand_id
1 'polypeptide(L)'
;MSFSIEFVFWPDFAGNKSHPNRFSDNLLENLGQLQGVRPYVRVGGNTQDYALYDESLPYAVNGTYDLKRSKDYPTTIDIGPSFFESYSTFNNTKFTHGFNLGIGGIKPEGRAALLATVPLACKAIGKANLDMVQCGL
;
A
#
# COMPACT_ATOMS: atom_id res chain seq x y z
N MET A 1 -14.56 -12.07 -1.94
CA MET A 1 -13.84 -11.51 -3.11
C MET A 1 -12.69 -10.63 -2.61
N SER A 2 -11.57 -10.58 -3.33
CA SER A 2 -10.48 -9.65 -3.03
C SER A 2 -9.92 -9.01 -4.30
N PHE A 3 -9.48 -7.76 -4.19
CA PHE A 3 -8.75 -7.03 -5.23
C PHE A 3 -7.30 -6.82 -4.80
N SER A 4 -6.37 -7.01 -5.73
CA SER A 4 -4.96 -6.67 -5.55
C SER A 4 -4.67 -5.33 -6.19
N ILE A 5 -4.00 -4.45 -5.46
CA ILE A 5 -3.52 -3.15 -5.93
C ILE A 5 -2.00 -3.14 -5.78
N GLU A 6 -1.30 -2.71 -6.84
CA GLU A 6 0.15 -2.52 -6.79
C GLU A 6 0.51 -1.47 -5.74
N PHE A 7 1.47 -1.80 -4.88
CA PHE A 7 1.83 -1.09 -3.67
C PHE A 7 2.03 0.40 -3.92
N VAL A 8 2.77 0.74 -4.96
CA VAL A 8 3.12 2.12 -5.31
C VAL A 8 1.90 2.96 -5.71
N PHE A 9 0.84 2.35 -6.22
CA PHE A 9 -0.37 3.04 -6.67
C PHE A 9 -1.46 3.07 -5.59
N TRP A 10 -1.21 2.51 -4.42
CA TRP A 10 -2.20 2.48 -3.35
C TRP A 10 -2.78 3.87 -3.02
N PRO A 11 -1.97 4.93 -2.88
CA PRO A 11 -2.50 6.27 -2.63
C PRO A 11 -3.33 6.84 -3.78
N ASP A 12 -3.10 6.42 -5.02
CA ASP A 12 -3.90 6.87 -6.16
C ASP A 12 -5.30 6.23 -6.14
N PHE A 13 -5.36 4.95 -5.81
CA PHE A 13 -6.64 4.22 -5.73
C PHE A 13 -7.45 4.62 -4.51
N ALA A 14 -6.80 4.88 -3.37
CA ALA A 14 -7.46 5.15 -2.09
C ALA A 14 -7.60 6.64 -1.77
N GLY A 15 -6.73 7.48 -2.30
CA GLY A 15 -6.55 8.86 -1.85
C GLY A 15 -5.92 8.95 -0.46
N ASN A 16 -6.06 10.11 0.17
CA ASN A 16 -5.63 10.37 1.55
C ASN A 16 -6.77 10.95 2.39
N LYS A 17 -6.51 11.32 3.64
CA LYS A 17 -7.58 11.81 4.55
C LYS A 17 -8.25 13.09 4.06
N SER A 18 -7.48 13.99 3.44
CA SER A 18 -7.99 15.27 2.94
C SER A 18 -8.70 15.12 1.60
N HIS A 19 -8.23 14.21 0.75
CA HIS A 19 -8.75 13.95 -0.59
C HIS A 19 -8.94 12.43 -0.80
N PRO A 20 -9.93 11.81 -0.15
CA PRO A 20 -10.20 10.38 -0.32
C PRO A 20 -10.76 10.12 -1.72
N ASN A 21 -10.35 9.01 -2.34
CA ASN A 21 -10.85 8.63 -3.66
C ASN A 21 -12.26 8.00 -3.54
N ARG A 22 -13.28 8.84 -3.66
CA ARG A 22 -14.70 8.44 -3.56
C ARG A 22 -15.14 7.48 -4.66
N PHE A 23 -14.51 7.51 -5.83
CA PHE A 23 -14.88 6.62 -6.91
C PHE A 23 -14.58 5.16 -6.54
N SER A 24 -13.35 4.89 -6.11
CA SER A 24 -12.94 3.55 -5.66
C SER A 24 -13.73 3.10 -4.43
N ASP A 25 -13.95 4.01 -3.47
CA ASP A 25 -14.69 3.71 -2.24
C ASP A 25 -16.15 3.30 -2.55
N ASN A 26 -16.83 4.04 -3.44
CA ASN A 26 -18.19 3.74 -3.88
C ASN A 26 -18.27 2.42 -4.66
N LEU A 27 -17.28 2.11 -5.51
CA LEU A 27 -17.23 0.84 -6.23
C LEU A 27 -17.20 -0.34 -5.26
N LEU A 28 -16.29 -0.30 -4.28
CA LEU A 28 -16.18 -1.35 -3.26
C LEU A 28 -17.46 -1.45 -2.41
N GLU A 29 -18.10 -0.32 -2.12
CA GLU A 29 -19.39 -0.29 -1.39
C GLU A 29 -20.49 -1.01 -2.18
N ASN A 30 -20.66 -0.64 -3.45
CA ASN A 30 -21.68 -1.22 -4.32
C ASN A 30 -21.45 -2.73 -4.50
N LEU A 31 -20.20 -3.16 -4.68
CA LEU A 31 -19.87 -4.58 -4.72
C LEU A 31 -20.21 -5.27 -3.40
N GLY A 32 -19.95 -4.61 -2.26
CA GLY A 32 -20.35 -5.09 -0.94
C GLY A 32 -21.86 -5.29 -0.81
N GLN A 33 -22.65 -4.33 -1.28
CA GLN A 33 -24.12 -4.41 -1.26
C GLN A 33 -24.66 -5.55 -2.12
N LEU A 34 -24.02 -5.82 -3.27
CA LEU A 34 -24.44 -6.89 -4.18
C LEU A 34 -24.08 -8.30 -3.67
N GLN A 35 -22.96 -8.45 -2.96
CA GLN A 35 -22.46 -9.77 -2.54
C GLN A 35 -22.55 -10.02 -1.02
N GLY A 36 -23.03 -9.04 -0.26
CA GLY A 36 -23.18 -9.08 1.21
C GLY A 36 -21.93 -8.73 2.02
N VAL A 37 -20.74 -8.73 1.40
CA VAL A 37 -19.47 -8.39 2.08
C VAL A 37 -18.63 -7.49 1.20
N ARG A 38 -18.12 -6.38 1.76
CA ARG A 38 -17.20 -5.48 1.07
C ARG A 38 -15.91 -6.22 0.67
N PRO A 39 -15.43 -6.11 -0.58
CA PRO A 39 -14.23 -6.82 -1.03
C PRO A 39 -13.00 -6.50 -0.17
N TYR A 40 -12.13 -7.48 0.04
CA TYR A 40 -10.86 -7.26 0.74
C TYR A 40 -9.83 -6.68 -0.23
N VAL A 41 -8.90 -5.86 0.26
CA VAL A 41 -7.89 -5.22 -0.57
C VAL A 41 -6.50 -5.70 -0.18
N ARG A 42 -5.75 -6.26 -1.13
CA ARG A 42 -4.34 -6.61 -0.97
C ARG A 42 -3.49 -5.50 -1.60
N VAL A 43 -2.68 -4.83 -0.79
CA VAL A 43 -1.74 -3.79 -1.22
C VAL A 43 -0.35 -4.41 -1.24
N GLY A 44 0.23 -4.59 -2.43
CA GLY A 44 1.49 -5.31 -2.57
C GLY A 44 1.93 -5.42 -4.02
N GLY A 45 2.47 -6.58 -4.41
CA GLY A 45 2.88 -6.82 -5.79
C GLY A 45 4.35 -6.48 -6.00
N ASN A 46 4.82 -6.42 -7.24
CA ASN A 46 6.25 -6.25 -7.51
C ASN A 46 6.80 -4.94 -6.94
N THR A 47 5.96 -3.90 -6.90
CA THR A 47 6.38 -2.57 -6.46
C THR A 47 6.65 -2.48 -4.95
N GLN A 48 6.12 -3.41 -4.14
CA GLN A 48 6.39 -3.43 -2.71
C GLN A 48 7.88 -3.69 -2.41
N ASP A 49 8.54 -4.51 -3.24
CA ASP A 49 9.92 -4.93 -3.01
C ASP A 49 10.96 -3.89 -3.46
N TYR A 50 10.52 -2.84 -4.15
CA TYR A 50 11.35 -1.68 -4.50
C TYR A 50 11.20 -0.51 -3.52
N ALA A 51 10.19 -0.53 -2.64
CA ALA A 51 9.84 0.61 -1.80
C ALA A 51 10.76 0.74 -0.57
N LEU A 52 11.48 1.85 -0.49
CA LEU A 52 12.15 2.32 0.73
C LEU A 52 11.30 3.35 1.45
N TYR A 53 11.59 3.59 2.72
CA TYR A 53 10.86 4.54 3.55
C TYR A 53 11.70 5.78 3.82
N ASP A 54 11.13 6.95 3.51
CA ASP A 54 11.71 8.26 3.82
C ASP A 54 10.71 9.04 4.68
N GLU A 55 11.04 9.19 5.97
CA GLU A 55 10.21 9.91 6.94
C GLU A 55 10.04 11.40 6.60
N SER A 56 10.99 11.99 5.88
CA SER A 56 10.98 13.40 5.48
C SER A 56 10.21 13.65 4.18
N LEU A 57 9.79 12.60 3.48
CA LEU A 57 9.10 12.73 2.20
C LEU A 57 7.73 13.40 2.41
N PRO A 58 7.48 14.58 1.80
CA PRO A 58 6.28 15.37 2.09
C PRO A 58 5.01 14.85 1.38
N TYR A 59 5.13 13.78 0.60
CA TYR A 59 4.05 13.15 -0.16
C TYR A 59 4.16 11.62 -0.06
N ALA A 60 3.10 10.92 -0.48
CA ALA A 60 2.94 9.50 -0.18
C ALA A 60 3.98 8.62 -0.89
N VAL A 61 4.30 8.93 -2.14
CA VAL A 61 5.12 8.09 -3.02
C VAL A 61 5.97 8.97 -3.94
N ASN A 62 7.27 8.71 -3.98
CA ASN A 62 8.18 9.18 -5.03
C ASN A 62 8.63 7.97 -5.86
N GLY A 63 8.28 7.95 -7.14
CA GLY A 63 8.59 6.83 -8.03
C GLY A 63 9.39 7.28 -9.26
N THR A 64 10.57 6.69 -9.47
CA THR A 64 11.34 6.89 -10.70
C THR A 64 11.25 5.68 -11.62
N TYR A 65 10.91 5.92 -12.88
CA TYR A 65 10.80 4.89 -13.91
C TYR A 65 12.16 4.60 -14.54
N ASP A 66 12.48 3.31 -14.61
CA ASP A 66 13.53 2.80 -15.50
C ASP A 66 12.85 2.00 -16.60
N LEU A 67 12.66 2.63 -17.76
CA LEU A 67 11.92 2.06 -18.89
C LEU A 67 12.61 0.83 -19.51
N LYS A 68 13.87 0.56 -19.15
CA LYS A 68 14.55 -0.69 -19.54
C LYS A 68 14.15 -1.85 -18.63
N ARG A 69 13.75 -1.58 -17.38
CA ARG A 69 13.33 -2.58 -16.39
C ARG A 69 11.83 -2.79 -16.39
N SER A 70 11.05 -1.70 -16.42
CA SER A 70 9.58 -1.75 -16.48
C SER A 70 9.03 -0.49 -17.14
N LYS A 71 8.02 -0.66 -17.98
CA LYS A 71 7.23 0.45 -18.55
C LYS A 71 5.98 0.77 -17.74
N ASP A 72 5.58 -0.16 -16.87
CA ASP A 72 4.25 -0.14 -16.24
C ASP A 72 4.28 0.40 -14.81
N TYR A 73 5.46 0.42 -14.17
CA TYR A 73 5.63 0.91 -12.81
C TYR A 73 7.07 1.41 -12.54
N PRO A 74 7.26 2.34 -11.58
CA PRO A 74 8.58 2.79 -11.17
C PRO A 74 9.37 1.66 -10.49
N THR A 75 10.69 1.65 -10.66
CA THR A 75 11.56 0.59 -10.08
C THR A 75 12.55 1.11 -9.05
N THR A 76 12.48 2.41 -8.77
CA THR A 76 13.09 3.10 -7.62
C THR A 76 11.96 3.85 -6.93
N ILE A 77 11.65 3.48 -5.70
CA ILE A 77 10.46 3.95 -4.99
C ILE A 77 10.84 4.35 -3.57
N ASP A 78 10.45 5.55 -3.17
CA ASP A 78 10.42 5.99 -1.78
C ASP A 78 8.98 6.25 -1.36
N ILE A 79 8.61 5.82 -0.16
CA ILE A 79 7.31 6.10 0.44
C ILE A 79 7.46 6.96 1.69
N GLY A 80 6.52 7.88 1.85
CA GLY A 80 6.46 8.81 2.99
C GLY A 80 5.40 8.41 4.02
N PRO A 81 5.34 9.11 5.16
CA PRO A 81 4.35 8.84 6.21
C PRO A 81 2.90 8.88 5.72
N SER A 82 2.60 9.76 4.74
CA SER A 82 1.25 9.95 4.20
C SER A 82 0.75 8.78 3.35
N PHE A 83 1.63 7.86 2.91
CA PHE A 83 1.24 6.60 2.26
C PHE A 83 0.22 5.80 3.08
N PHE A 84 0.43 5.78 4.39
CA PHE A 84 -0.38 4.96 5.29
C PHE A 84 -1.77 5.57 5.55
N GLU A 85 -1.99 6.85 5.26
CA GLU A 85 -3.31 7.48 5.42
C GLU A 85 -4.38 6.82 4.54
N SER A 86 -3.98 6.29 3.39
CA SER A 86 -4.84 5.59 2.44
C SER A 86 -5.60 4.41 3.06
N TYR A 87 -5.05 3.74 4.07
CA TYR A 87 -5.77 2.66 4.78
C TYR A 87 -7.00 3.13 5.56
N SER A 88 -7.09 4.44 5.84
CA SER A 88 -8.23 5.03 6.56
C SER A 88 -9.33 5.55 5.65
N THR A 89 -9.18 5.49 4.32
CA THR A 89 -10.16 6.07 3.39
C THR A 89 -11.25 5.08 2.97
N PHE A 90 -10.99 3.77 3.02
CA PHE A 90 -11.97 2.74 2.74
C PHE A 90 -12.49 2.10 4.03
N ASN A 91 -13.61 2.62 4.52
CA ASN A 91 -14.23 2.12 5.74
C ASN A 91 -14.70 0.66 5.56
N ASN A 92 -14.72 -0.10 6.67
CA ASN A 92 -15.19 -1.49 6.72
C ASN A 92 -14.52 -2.43 5.71
N THR A 93 -13.29 -2.11 5.29
CA THR A 93 -12.50 -2.91 4.35
C THR A 93 -11.43 -3.66 5.12
N LYS A 94 -11.24 -4.94 4.79
CA LYS A 94 -10.12 -5.73 5.31
C LYS A 94 -8.93 -5.61 4.36
N PHE A 95 -7.73 -5.52 4.93
CA PHE A 95 -6.50 -5.30 4.19
C PHE A 95 -5.49 -6.42 4.38
N THR A 96 -4.89 -6.85 3.28
CA THR A 96 -3.62 -7.58 3.29
C THR A 96 -2.50 -6.63 2.87
N HIS A 97 -1.48 -6.46 3.71
CA HIS A 97 -0.36 -5.55 3.45
C HIS A 97 0.92 -6.30 3.08
N GLY A 98 1.56 -5.90 1.99
CA GLY A 98 2.86 -6.40 1.54
C GLY A 98 4.03 -5.60 2.12
N PHE A 99 4.90 -6.25 2.90
CA PHE A 99 6.16 -5.70 3.34
C PHE A 99 7.30 -6.01 2.36
N ASN A 100 8.22 -5.07 2.19
CA ASN A 100 9.42 -5.22 1.36
C ASN A 100 10.39 -6.23 1.99
N LEU A 101 10.56 -7.41 1.37
CA LEU A 101 11.69 -8.29 1.68
C LEU A 101 12.63 -8.49 0.49
N GLY A 102 12.31 -7.99 -0.71
CA GLY A 102 13.26 -8.00 -1.82
C GLY A 102 14.49 -7.14 -1.50
N ILE A 103 14.36 -5.81 -1.52
CA ILE A 103 15.45 -4.96 -1.01
C ILE A 103 15.56 -5.11 0.53
N GLY A 104 14.43 -5.29 1.22
CA GLY A 104 14.35 -5.38 2.68
C GLY A 104 15.07 -6.55 3.33
N GLY A 105 15.16 -7.68 2.62
CA GLY A 105 15.83 -8.89 3.08
C GLY A 105 17.31 -8.95 2.69
N ILE A 106 17.76 -8.10 1.76
CA ILE A 106 19.10 -8.18 1.17
C ILE A 106 19.97 -6.99 1.58
N LYS A 107 19.41 -5.78 1.70
CA LYS A 107 20.17 -4.54 1.94
C LYS A 107 19.89 -3.92 3.32
N PRO A 108 20.89 -3.30 3.98
CA PRO A 108 20.71 -2.64 5.28
C PRO A 108 19.61 -1.57 5.26
N GLU A 109 19.57 -0.73 4.23
CA GLU A 109 18.57 0.34 4.07
C GLU A 109 17.16 -0.22 3.92
N GLY A 110 17.00 -1.34 3.21
CA GLY A 110 15.73 -2.02 3.10
C GLY A 110 15.27 -2.60 4.44
N ARG A 111 16.19 -3.22 5.20
CA ARG A 111 15.86 -3.76 6.52
C ARG A 111 15.45 -2.66 7.50
N ALA A 112 16.10 -1.50 7.44
CA ALA A 112 15.72 -0.33 8.21
C ALA A 112 14.30 0.16 7.81
N ALA A 113 14.03 0.27 6.51
CA ALA A 113 12.70 0.64 6.01
C ALA A 113 11.61 -0.35 6.43
N LEU A 114 11.86 -1.66 6.35
CA LEU A 114 10.96 -2.70 6.83
C LEU A 114 10.61 -2.50 8.30
N LEU A 115 11.62 -2.37 9.17
CA LEU A 115 11.40 -2.20 10.60
C LEU A 115 10.66 -0.89 10.93
N ALA A 116 10.94 0.19 10.18
CA ALA A 116 10.27 1.48 10.35
C ALA A 116 8.80 1.44 9.92
N THR A 117 8.46 0.70 8.86
CA THR A 117 7.13 0.71 8.26
C THR A 117 6.14 -0.25 8.93
N VAL A 118 6.60 -1.35 9.56
CA VAL A 118 5.74 -2.28 10.31
C VAL A 118 4.80 -1.58 11.30
N PRO A 119 5.28 -0.74 12.25
CA PRO A 119 4.39 -0.07 13.19
C PRO A 119 3.44 0.93 12.51
N LEU A 120 3.86 1.57 11.40
CA LEU A 120 3.04 2.52 10.66
C LEU A 120 1.87 1.83 9.96
N ALA A 121 2.15 0.74 9.23
CA ALA A 121 1.13 -0.08 8.58
C ALA A 121 0.14 -0.65 9.60
N CYS A 122 0.65 -1.25 10.69
CA CYS A 122 -0.18 -1.82 11.75
C CYS A 122 -1.09 -0.77 12.41
N LYS A 123 -0.57 0.44 12.66
CA LYS A 123 -1.35 1.55 13.23
C LYS A 123 -2.42 2.05 12.27
N ALA A 124 -2.08 2.19 10.99
CA ALA A 124 -2.99 2.73 9.99
C ALA A 124 -4.12 1.77 9.62
N ILE A 125 -3.82 0.48 9.51
CA ILE A 125 -4.82 -0.56 9.22
C ILE A 125 -5.66 -0.83 10.48
N GLY A 126 -5.01 -1.01 11.62
CA GLY A 126 -5.66 -1.38 12.88
C GLY A 126 -6.06 -2.86 12.93
N LYS A 127 -6.09 -3.42 14.15
CA LYS A 127 -6.37 -4.85 14.39
C LYS A 127 -7.70 -5.32 13.80
N ALA A 128 -8.71 -4.45 13.79
CA ALA A 128 -10.03 -4.78 13.25
C ALA A 128 -10.05 -4.88 11.73
N ASN A 129 -9.12 -4.26 11.00
CA ASN A 129 -9.13 -4.25 9.53
C ASN A 129 -7.99 -5.06 8.92
N LEU A 130 -7.03 -5.54 9.73
CA LEU A 130 -5.97 -6.42 9.24
C LEU A 130 -6.53 -7.81 8.95
N ASP A 131 -6.39 -8.26 7.70
CA ASP A 131 -6.67 -9.63 7.27
C ASP A 131 -5.41 -10.50 7.43
N MET A 132 -4.34 -10.09 6.73
CA MET A 132 -3.08 -10.82 6.69
C MET A 132 -1.91 -9.86 6.43
N VAL A 133 -0.71 -10.32 6.76
CA VAL A 133 0.55 -9.70 6.31
C VAL A 133 1.17 -10.58 5.25
N GLN A 134 1.60 -9.98 4.14
CA GLN A 134 2.41 -10.63 3.13
C GLN A 134 3.84 -10.10 3.22
N CYS A 135 4.79 -11.01 3.15
CA CYS A 135 6.20 -10.70 3.01
C CYS A 135 6.59 -10.87 1.54
N GLY A 136 7.16 -9.83 0.92
CA GLY A 136 7.67 -9.90 -0.45
C GLY A 136 8.82 -10.87 -0.61
N LEU A 137 9.34 -11.03 -1.83
CA LEU A 137 10.48 -11.91 -2.13
C LEU A 137 11.46 -11.22 -3.07
#